data_AF-A0A952BG73-F1
#
_entry.id   AF-A0A952BG73-F1
#
_cell.length_a   1.000
_cell.length_b   1.000
_cell.length_c   1.000
_cell.angle_alpha   90.00
_cell.angle_beta   90.00
_cell.angle_gamma   90.00
#
_symmetry.space_group_name_H-M   'P 1'
#
loop_
_entity.id
_entity.type
_entity.pdbx_description
1 polymer ?
#
loop_
_entity_poly.entity_id
_entity_poly.type
_entity_poly.pdbx_seq_one_letter_code
_entity_poly.pdbx_strand_id
1 'polypeptide(L)'
;MSIDEPSLARLMAASQRGDRAAYRALLGDCGKWLARYFARRIAPHQIDDLVQETLVSMHRKLATWDNSRPFLPWLAAIARYRWIDLLRRQRDEVELGEGDAAVGAEDEIVHARLSLDRMLTLLPPGQAQAITLVKIEGASIAEASQICGQSESLVKVNIHRGLKKLAQLIESE
;
A
#
# COMPACT_ATOMS: atom_id res chain seq x y z
N MET A 1 -7.94 19.11 9.27
CA MET A 1 -7.39 18.32 10.39
C MET A 1 -6.46 17.29 9.78
N SER A 2 -5.17 17.34 10.08
CA SER A 2 -4.20 16.38 9.56
C SER A 2 -4.53 15.00 10.14
N ILE A 3 -4.60 13.97 9.30
CA ILE A 3 -4.73 12.58 9.77
C ILE A 3 -3.35 12.18 10.28
N ASP A 4 -3.16 12.21 11.60
CA ASP A 4 -1.91 11.86 12.25
C ASP A 4 -2.02 10.52 13.00
N GLU A 5 -0.88 9.83 13.08
CA GLU A 5 -0.75 8.49 13.65
C GLU A 5 -1.22 8.41 15.13
N PRO A 6 -0.78 9.30 16.04
CA PRO A 6 -1.27 9.31 17.42
C PRO A 6 -2.80 9.45 17.54
N SER A 7 -3.40 10.33 16.74
CA SER A 7 -4.85 10.53 16.72
C SER A 7 -5.60 9.25 16.32
N LEU A 8 -5.16 8.59 15.24
CA LEU A 8 -5.77 7.34 14.77
C LEU A 8 -5.61 6.20 15.79
N ALA A 9 -4.41 6.05 16.37
CA ALA A 9 -4.15 5.04 17.39
C ALA A 9 -5.06 5.22 18.62
N ARG A 10 -5.28 6.48 19.06
CA ARG A 10 -6.19 6.79 20.17
C ARG A 10 -7.65 6.44 19.85
N LEU A 11 -8.11 6.78 18.64
CA LEU A 11 -9.46 6.46 18.19
C LEU A 11 -9.66 4.94 18.08
N MET A 12 -8.67 4.22 17.58
CA MET A 12 -8.67 2.75 17.51
C MET A 12 -8.74 2.11 18.89
N ALA A 13 -7.92 2.57 19.84
CA ALA A 13 -7.93 2.07 21.21
C ALA A 13 -9.30 2.28 21.89
N ALA A 14 -9.92 3.45 21.68
CA ALA A 14 -11.27 3.73 22.18
C ALA A 14 -12.33 2.86 21.50
N SER A 15 -12.19 2.61 20.20
CA SER A 15 -13.08 1.74 19.43
C SER A 15 -13.05 0.29 19.94
N GLN A 16 -11.88 -0.23 20.29
CA GLN A 16 -11.73 -1.56 20.93
C GLN A 16 -12.47 -1.67 22.27
N ARG A 17 -12.67 -0.55 22.97
CA ARG A 17 -13.43 -0.47 24.23
C ARG A 17 -14.93 -0.23 24.01
N GLY A 18 -15.40 -0.22 22.76
CA GLY A 18 -16.82 -0.05 22.43
C GLY A 18 -17.27 1.40 22.24
N ASP A 19 -16.36 2.38 22.17
CA ASP A 19 -16.72 3.77 21.89
C ASP A 19 -17.17 3.94 20.43
N ARG A 20 -18.49 4.08 20.25
CA ARG A 20 -19.13 4.23 18.94
C ARG A 20 -18.77 5.56 18.25
N ALA A 21 -18.56 6.62 19.01
CA ALA A 21 -18.22 7.93 18.44
C ALA A 21 -16.77 7.92 17.94
N ALA A 22 -15.86 7.34 18.72
CA ALA A 22 -14.48 7.13 18.30
C ALA A 22 -14.41 6.22 17.06
N TYR A 23 -15.21 5.15 17.01
CA TYR A 23 -15.24 4.25 15.86
C TYR A 23 -15.73 4.93 14.59
N ARG A 24 -16.78 5.76 14.68
CA ARG A 24 -17.26 6.54 13.52
C ARG A 24 -16.21 7.52 13.02
N ALA A 25 -15.53 8.22 13.93
CA ALA A 25 -14.43 9.13 13.56
C ALA A 25 -13.26 8.37 12.90
N LEU A 26 -12.87 7.22 13.49
CA LEU A 26 -11.84 6.35 12.95
C LEU A 26 -12.15 5.91 11.52
N LEU A 27 -13.37 5.42 11.26
CA LEU A 27 -13.79 5.01 9.92
C LEU A 27 -13.68 6.16 8.91
N GLY A 28 -14.11 7.36 9.29
CA GLY A 28 -14.03 8.54 8.42
C GLY A 28 -12.59 8.91 8.07
N ASP A 29 -11.68 8.89 9.04
CA ASP A 29 -10.28 9.26 8.82
C ASP A 29 -9.51 8.14 8.09
N CYS A 30 -9.75 6.87 8.44
CA CYS A 30 -9.22 5.73 7.69
C CYS A 30 -9.71 5.75 6.24
N GLY A 31 -10.98 6.04 5.98
CA GLY A 31 -11.52 6.12 4.63
C GLY A 31 -10.80 7.16 3.77
N LYS A 32 -10.60 8.38 4.28
CA LYS A 32 -9.84 9.45 3.60
C LYS A 32 -8.38 9.04 3.36
N TRP A 33 -7.76 8.42 4.36
CA TRP A 33 -6.38 7.94 4.23
C TRP A 33 -6.25 6.83 3.17
N LEU A 34 -7.18 5.88 3.16
CA LEU A 34 -7.24 4.77 2.21
C LEU A 34 -7.51 5.26 0.78
N ALA A 35 -8.44 6.20 0.59
CA ALA A 35 -8.69 6.79 -0.72
C ALA A 35 -7.41 7.42 -1.30
N ARG A 36 -6.67 8.20 -0.49
CA ARG A 36 -5.36 8.73 -0.87
C ARG A 36 -4.31 7.65 -1.12
N TYR A 37 -4.33 6.58 -0.34
CA TYR A 37 -3.43 5.44 -0.50
C TYR A 37 -3.68 4.72 -1.83
N PHE A 38 -4.93 4.47 -2.21
CA PHE A 38 -5.26 3.76 -3.44
C PHE A 38 -5.23 4.63 -4.71
N ALA A 39 -5.49 5.94 -4.60
CA ALA A 39 -5.49 6.85 -5.75
C ALA A 39 -4.18 6.89 -6.56
N ARG A 40 -3.07 6.44 -5.97
CA ARG A 40 -1.76 6.34 -6.65
C ARG A 40 -1.45 4.94 -7.20
N ARG A 41 -2.40 4.01 -7.14
CA ARG A 41 -2.16 2.56 -7.32
C ARG A 41 -3.16 1.87 -8.24
N ILE A 42 -4.38 2.39 -8.34
CA ILE A 42 -5.48 1.80 -9.11
C ILE A 42 -6.29 2.88 -9.83
N ALA A 43 -7.13 2.48 -10.77
CA ALA A 43 -7.99 3.39 -11.51
C ALA A 43 -9.04 4.05 -10.59
N PRO A 44 -9.43 5.33 -10.85
CA PRO A 44 -10.34 6.07 -9.98
C PRO A 44 -11.65 5.37 -9.64
N HIS A 45 -12.24 4.65 -10.60
CA HIS A 45 -13.51 3.95 -10.43
C HIS A 45 -13.46 2.75 -9.47
N GLN A 46 -12.26 2.26 -9.13
CA GLN A 46 -12.07 1.12 -8.23
C GLN A 46 -11.80 1.54 -6.77
N ILE A 47 -11.53 2.83 -6.55
CA ILE A 47 -11.06 3.32 -5.25
C ILE A 47 -12.13 3.14 -4.18
N ASP A 48 -13.36 3.59 -4.44
CA ASP A 48 -14.41 3.60 -3.42
C ASP A 48 -14.76 2.19 -2.94
N ASP A 49 -14.80 1.22 -3.86
CA ASP A 49 -15.07 -0.17 -3.54
C ASP A 49 -13.94 -0.79 -2.70
N LEU A 50 -12.68 -0.60 -3.13
CA LEU A 50 -11.54 -1.13 -2.39
C LEU A 50 -11.38 -0.48 -1.00
N VAL A 51 -11.72 0.81 -0.85
CA VAL A 51 -11.79 1.49 0.44
C VAL A 51 -12.81 0.79 1.33
N GLN A 52 -14.03 0.54 0.83
CA GLN A 52 -15.08 -0.11 1.61
C GLN A 52 -14.68 -1.53 2.04
N GLU A 53 -14.18 -2.36 1.12
CA GLU A 53 -13.71 -3.72 1.45
C GLU A 53 -12.59 -3.70 2.50
N THR A 54 -11.69 -2.71 2.42
CA THR A 54 -10.60 -2.54 3.38
C THR A 54 -11.12 -2.13 4.75
N LEU A 55 -12.09 -1.21 4.83
CA LEU A 55 -12.73 -0.83 6.10
C LEU A 55 -13.49 -1.99 6.74
N VAL A 56 -14.17 -2.83 5.95
CA VAL A 56 -14.81 -4.06 6.44
C VAL A 56 -13.75 -5.04 6.97
N SER A 57 -12.63 -5.20 6.27
CA SER A 57 -11.52 -6.06 6.71
C SER A 57 -10.86 -5.54 7.99
N MET A 58 -10.72 -4.21 8.11
CA MET A 58 -10.24 -3.53 9.32
C MET A 58 -11.19 -3.80 10.49
N HIS A 59 -12.50 -3.67 10.29
CA HIS A 59 -13.50 -3.95 11.32
C HIS A 59 -13.41 -5.40 11.82
N ARG A 60 -13.31 -6.37 10.91
CA ARG A 60 -13.20 -7.80 11.28
C ARG A 60 -11.92 -8.10 12.07
N LYS A 61 -10.85 -7.33 11.84
CA LYS A 61 -9.58 -7.47 12.55
C LYS A 61 -9.44 -6.49 13.71
N LEU A 62 -10.48 -5.75 14.08
CA LEU A 62 -10.37 -4.64 15.02
C LEU A 62 -9.76 -5.06 16.37
N ALA A 63 -10.11 -6.23 16.87
CA ALA A 63 -9.58 -6.78 18.11
C ALA A 63 -8.12 -7.29 18.02
N THR A 64 -7.55 -7.44 16.82
CA THR A 64 -6.20 -8.01 16.65
C THR A 64 -5.09 -6.95 16.66
N TRP A 65 -5.44 -5.68 16.59
CA TRP A 65 -4.47 -4.61 16.71
C TRP A 65 -4.00 -4.46 18.16
N ASP A 66 -2.68 -4.45 18.33
CA ASP A 66 -1.99 -4.27 19.60
C ASP A 66 -1.73 -2.78 19.82
N ASN A 67 -2.27 -2.22 20.92
CA ASN A 67 -2.16 -0.80 21.27
C ASN A 67 -0.70 -0.35 21.52
N SER A 68 0.25 -1.27 21.71
CA SER A 68 1.67 -0.95 21.81
C SER A 68 2.35 -0.73 20.46
N ARG A 69 1.68 -1.04 19.36
CA ARG A 69 2.21 -0.94 17.99
C ARG A 69 1.58 0.23 17.23
N PRO A 70 2.30 0.80 16.26
CA PRO A 70 1.72 1.79 15.34
C PRO A 70 0.48 1.26 14.60
N PHE A 71 -0.54 2.09 14.47
CA PHE A 71 -1.81 1.82 13.79
C PHE A 71 -1.71 1.92 12.26
N LEU A 72 -1.13 2.99 11.69
CA LEU A 72 -1.08 3.16 10.23
C LEU A 72 -0.34 2.02 9.53
N PRO A 73 0.79 1.48 10.03
CA PRO A 73 1.41 0.30 9.42
C PRO A 73 0.52 -0.95 9.43
N TRP A 74 -0.30 -1.13 10.45
CA TRP A 74 -1.27 -2.22 10.55
C TRP A 74 -2.42 -2.04 9.54
N LEU A 75 -2.99 -0.84 9.45
CA LEU A 75 -4.00 -0.50 8.44
C LEU A 75 -3.45 -0.65 7.02
N ALA A 76 -2.24 -0.15 6.77
CA ALA A 76 -1.55 -0.28 5.49
C ALA A 76 -1.33 -1.74 5.10
N ALA A 77 -1.12 -2.64 6.06
CA ALA A 77 -1.00 -4.07 5.77
C ALA A 77 -2.31 -4.67 5.26
N ILE A 78 -3.44 -4.30 5.87
CA ILE A 78 -4.77 -4.74 5.42
C ILE A 78 -5.09 -4.17 4.03
N ALA A 79 -4.85 -2.87 3.83
CA ALA A 79 -5.06 -2.19 2.55
C ALA A 79 -4.24 -2.83 1.41
N ARG A 80 -2.99 -3.16 1.69
CA ARG A 80 -2.09 -3.81 0.73
C ARG A 80 -2.55 -5.21 0.36
N TYR A 81 -2.99 -6.01 1.34
CA TYR A 81 -3.57 -7.32 1.05
C TYR A 81 -4.77 -7.20 0.12
N ARG A 82 -5.69 -6.26 0.40
CA ARG A 82 -6.89 -6.04 -0.45
C ARG A 82 -6.51 -5.60 -1.85
N TRP A 83 -5.53 -4.70 -1.99
CA TRP A 83 -5.04 -4.26 -3.28
C TRP A 83 -4.41 -5.40 -4.10
N ILE A 84 -3.59 -6.25 -3.48
CA ILE A 84 -3.01 -7.42 -4.16
C ILE A 84 -4.11 -8.40 -4.59
N ASP A 85 -5.13 -8.60 -3.77
CA ASP A 85 -6.29 -9.44 -4.09
C ASP A 85 -7.05 -8.91 -5.31
N LEU A 86 -7.28 -7.60 -5.40
CA LEU A 86 -7.86 -6.94 -6.58
C LEU A 86 -7.02 -7.19 -7.83
N LEU A 87 -5.70 -6.98 -7.76
CA LEU A 87 -4.80 -7.19 -8.90
C LEU A 87 -4.79 -8.66 -9.38
N ARG A 88 -4.87 -9.61 -8.45
CA ARG A 88 -4.96 -11.04 -8.80
C ARG A 88 -6.25 -11.34 -9.55
N ARG A 89 -7.40 -10.86 -9.06
CA ARG A 89 -8.70 -11.04 -9.73
C ARG A 89 -8.71 -10.45 -11.13
N GLN A 90 -8.17 -9.23 -11.30
CA GLN A 90 -8.08 -8.60 -12.62
C GLN A 90 -7.21 -9.40 -13.59
N ARG A 91 -6.10 -9.97 -13.11
CA ARG A 91 -5.26 -10.84 -13.93
C ARG A 91 -6.01 -12.09 -14.37
N ASP A 92 -6.72 -12.74 -13.45
CA ASP A 92 -7.51 -13.94 -13.76
C ASP A 92 -8.64 -13.62 -14.73
N GLU A 93 -9.28 -12.44 -14.61
CA GLU A 93 -10.32 -11.97 -15.54
C GLU A 93 -9.77 -11.67 -16.93
N VAL A 94 -8.57 -11.09 -17.04
CA VAL A 94 -7.88 -10.82 -18.32
C VAL A 94 -7.39 -12.12 -18.97
N GLU A 95 -6.89 -13.09 -18.19
CA GLU A 95 -6.51 -14.41 -18.71
C GLU A 95 -7.72 -15.23 -19.20
N LEU A 96 -8.94 -14.91 -18.73
CA LEU A 96 -10.19 -15.56 -19.10
C LEU A 96 -11.03 -14.79 -20.14
N GLY A 97 -10.72 -13.52 -20.41
CA GLY A 97 -11.48 -12.64 -21.31
C GLY A 97 -10.61 -11.94 -22.34
N GLU A 98 -10.71 -12.34 -23.61
CA GLU A 98 -10.22 -11.53 -24.73
C GLU A 98 -11.07 -10.24 -24.86
N GLY A 99 -10.47 -9.07 -24.64
CA GLY A 99 -10.92 -7.81 -25.27
C GLY A 99 -11.29 -6.62 -24.37
N ASP A 100 -10.43 -5.59 -24.45
CA ASP A 100 -10.76 -4.18 -24.78
C ASP A 100 -11.64 -3.34 -23.80
N ALA A 101 -10.98 -2.53 -22.94
CA ALA A 101 -11.44 -1.18 -22.52
C ALA A 101 -10.52 -0.52 -21.45
N ALA A 102 -9.34 0.02 -21.82
CA ALA A 102 -8.56 0.86 -20.88
C ALA A 102 -7.55 1.85 -21.50
N VAL A 103 -7.65 2.15 -22.80
CA VAL A 103 -6.55 2.74 -23.59
C VAL A 103 -6.10 4.17 -23.16
N GLY A 104 -6.90 4.93 -22.40
CA GLY A 104 -6.54 6.32 -22.02
C GLY A 104 -5.80 6.49 -20.68
N ALA A 105 -6.12 5.66 -19.68
CA ALA A 105 -5.47 5.71 -18.36
C ALA A 105 -4.28 4.74 -18.28
N GLU A 106 -4.27 3.72 -19.14
CA GLU A 106 -3.14 2.83 -19.32
C GLU A 106 -1.90 3.61 -19.76
N ASP A 107 -1.99 4.52 -20.73
CA ASP A 107 -0.81 5.20 -21.26
C ASP A 107 -0.04 6.03 -20.21
N GLU A 108 -0.72 6.79 -19.34
CA GLU A 108 -0.06 7.54 -18.26
C GLU A 108 0.51 6.62 -17.16
N ILE A 109 -0.21 5.56 -16.78
CA ILE A 109 0.23 4.58 -15.78
C ILE A 109 1.39 3.74 -16.31
N VAL A 110 1.33 3.36 -17.59
CA VAL A 110 2.36 2.63 -18.34
C VAL A 110 3.60 3.52 -18.49
N HIS A 111 3.45 4.81 -18.85
CA HIS A 111 4.57 5.75 -18.88
C HIS A 111 5.23 5.95 -17.51
N ALA A 112 4.43 6.10 -16.44
CA ALA A 112 4.95 6.22 -15.08
C ALA A 112 5.65 4.93 -14.61
N ARG A 113 5.11 3.75 -14.95
CA ARG A 113 5.75 2.46 -14.69
C ARG A 113 7.04 2.26 -15.48
N LEU A 114 7.05 2.56 -16.78
CA LEU A 114 8.26 2.51 -17.61
C LEU A 114 9.34 3.45 -17.09
N SER A 115 8.96 4.64 -16.62
CA SER A 115 9.89 5.58 -15.99
C SER A 115 10.46 5.00 -14.68
N LEU A 116 9.60 4.45 -13.82
CA LEU A 116 10.00 3.83 -12.56
C LEU A 116 10.93 2.62 -12.78
N ASP A 117 10.61 1.72 -13.72
CA ASP A 117 11.44 0.54 -14.03
C ASP A 117 12.83 0.96 -14.51
N ARG A 118 12.92 1.98 -15.38
CA ARG A 118 14.20 2.56 -15.79
C ARG A 118 14.97 3.12 -14.60
N MET A 119 14.32 3.87 -13.72
CA MET A 119 14.97 4.42 -12.54
C MET A 119 15.44 3.32 -11.56
N LEU A 120 14.69 2.23 -11.41
CA LEU A 120 15.10 1.09 -10.60
C LEU A 120 16.36 0.40 -11.13
N THR A 121 16.59 0.40 -12.45
CA THR A 121 17.84 -0.13 -13.02
C THR A 121 19.10 0.66 -12.60
N LEU A 122 18.94 1.90 -12.13
CA LEU A 122 20.04 2.76 -11.64
C LEU A 122 20.42 2.45 -10.17
N LEU A 123 19.67 1.56 -9.52
CA LEU A 123 19.93 1.12 -8.16
C LEU A 123 20.73 -0.19 -8.13
N PRO A 124 21.52 -0.42 -7.06
CA PRO A 124 22.06 -1.75 -6.80
C PRO A 124 20.96 -2.82 -6.76
N PRO A 125 21.21 -4.05 -7.26
CA PRO A 125 20.18 -5.08 -7.40
C PRO A 125 19.39 -5.37 -6.12
N GLY A 126 20.08 -5.43 -4.96
CA GLY A 126 19.41 -5.65 -3.68
C GLY A 126 18.49 -4.51 -3.23
N GLN A 127 18.75 -3.28 -3.67
CA GLN A 127 17.89 -2.12 -3.41
C GLN A 127 16.69 -2.10 -4.35
N ALA A 128 16.94 -2.31 -5.64
CA ALA A 128 15.88 -2.44 -6.65
C ALA A 128 14.90 -3.55 -6.25
N GLN A 129 15.41 -4.77 -5.99
CA GLN A 129 14.60 -5.92 -5.63
C GLN A 129 13.80 -5.71 -4.34
N ALA A 130 14.40 -5.13 -3.29
CA ALA A 130 13.67 -4.85 -2.04
C ALA A 130 12.57 -3.78 -2.23
N ILE A 131 12.82 -2.77 -3.07
CA ILE A 131 11.82 -1.74 -3.41
C ILE A 131 10.71 -2.34 -4.27
N THR A 132 11.03 -3.13 -5.29
CA THR A 132 10.04 -3.81 -6.14
C THR A 132 9.14 -4.69 -5.29
N LEU A 133 9.71 -5.60 -4.49
CA LEU A 133 8.93 -6.50 -3.64
C LEU A 133 8.02 -5.73 -2.68
N VAL A 134 8.53 -4.73 -1.96
CA VAL A 134 7.75 -4.10 -0.87
C VAL A 134 6.88 -2.92 -1.32
N LYS A 135 7.35 -2.12 -2.28
CA LYS A 135 6.69 -0.87 -2.69
C LYS A 135 5.85 -1.03 -3.96
N ILE A 136 6.21 -1.96 -4.84
CA ILE A 136 5.51 -2.21 -6.11
C ILE A 136 4.60 -3.43 -5.97
N GLU A 137 5.15 -4.59 -5.63
CA GLU A 137 4.42 -5.85 -5.52
C GLU A 137 3.67 -5.99 -4.19
N GLY A 138 4.03 -5.16 -3.21
CA GLY A 138 3.34 -5.11 -1.93
C GLY A 138 3.60 -6.30 -1.02
N ALA A 139 4.74 -6.97 -1.11
CA ALA A 139 5.20 -7.87 -0.08
C ALA A 139 5.40 -7.12 1.26
N SER A 140 5.08 -7.76 2.38
CA SER A 140 5.58 -7.34 3.69
C SER A 140 7.10 -7.50 3.75
N ILE A 141 7.75 -6.89 4.75
CA ILE A 141 9.20 -7.02 4.90
C ILE A 141 9.61 -8.47 5.21
N ALA A 142 8.80 -9.20 5.96
CA ALA A 142 9.01 -10.62 6.21
C ALA A 142 8.89 -11.45 4.94
N GLU A 143 7.83 -11.23 4.13
CA GLU A 143 7.67 -11.93 2.84
C GLU A 143 8.79 -11.58 1.85
N ALA A 144 9.14 -10.30 1.73
CA ALA A 144 10.24 -9.87 0.89
C ALA A 144 11.56 -10.51 1.33
N SER A 145 11.83 -10.58 2.64
CA SER A 145 13.00 -11.26 3.21
C SER A 145 13.06 -12.74 2.80
N GLN A 146 11.93 -13.46 2.85
CA GLN A 146 11.85 -14.85 2.40
C GLN A 146 12.07 -14.97 0.89
N ILE A 147 11.48 -14.08 0.08
CA ILE A 147 11.56 -14.13 -1.39
C ILE A 147 12.97 -13.82 -1.90
N CYS A 148 13.62 -12.78 -1.35
CA CYS A 148 14.94 -12.34 -1.83
C CYS A 148 16.13 -12.95 -1.06
N GLY A 149 15.87 -13.74 -0.01
CA GLY A 149 16.90 -14.33 0.84
C GLY A 149 17.69 -13.33 1.70
N GLN A 150 17.30 -12.05 1.71
CA GLN A 150 17.90 -11.03 2.56
C GLN A 150 17.25 -11.03 3.94
N SER A 151 17.97 -10.63 5.00
CA SER A 151 17.34 -10.41 6.31
C SER A 151 16.34 -9.26 6.26
N GLU A 152 15.30 -9.28 7.10
CA GLU A 152 14.33 -8.18 7.20
C GLU A 152 15.00 -6.81 7.46
N SER A 153 16.07 -6.80 8.26
CA SER A 153 16.88 -5.61 8.54
C SER A 153 17.54 -5.09 7.26
N LEU A 154 18.10 -5.99 6.44
CA LEU A 154 18.72 -5.61 5.17
C LEU A 154 17.68 -5.12 4.16
N VAL A 155 16.50 -5.74 4.09
CA VAL A 155 15.37 -5.28 3.26
C VAL A 155 14.99 -3.83 3.62
N LYS A 156 14.85 -3.52 4.92
CA LYS A 156 14.56 -2.15 5.40
C LYS A 156 15.64 -1.15 4.97
N VAL A 157 16.90 -1.51 5.14
CA VAL A 157 18.05 -0.66 4.77
C VAL A 157 18.09 -0.43 3.27
N ASN A 158 17.87 -1.48 2.47
CA ASN A 158 17.86 -1.43 1.02
C ASN A 158 16.75 -0.51 0.49
N ILE A 159 15.54 -0.61 1.05
CA ILE A 159 14.43 0.29 0.71
C ILE A 159 14.77 1.74 1.05
N HIS A 160 15.29 2.01 2.26
CA HIS A 160 15.62 3.37 2.68
C HIS A 160 16.69 4.00 1.78
N ARG A 161 17.78 3.28 1.51
CA ARG A 161 18.88 3.77 0.67
C ARG A 161 18.46 3.95 -0.78
N GLY A 162 17.71 3.00 -1.33
CA GLY A 162 17.24 3.09 -2.71
C GLY A 162 16.27 4.25 -2.91
N LEU A 163 15.30 4.46 -2.01
CA LEU A 163 14.38 5.61 -2.10
C LEU A 163 15.11 6.96 -1.99
N LYS A 164 16.13 7.06 -1.13
CA LYS A 164 16.96 8.27 -1.04
C LYS A 164 17.69 8.55 -2.36
N LYS A 165 18.25 7.52 -2.99
CA LYS A 165 18.96 7.65 -4.27
C LYS A 165 18.01 8.01 -5.41
N LEU A 166 16.82 7.40 -5.45
CA LEU A 166 15.78 7.77 -6.43
C LEU A 166 15.34 9.23 -6.26
N ALA A 167 15.14 9.71 -5.03
CA ALA A 167 14.79 11.11 -4.78
C ALA A 167 15.87 12.08 -5.30
N GLN A 168 17.15 11.76 -5.09
CA GLN A 168 18.26 12.56 -5.62
C GLN A 168 18.29 12.60 -7.15
N LEU A 169 17.94 11.49 -7.81
CA LEU A 169 17.89 11.43 -9.28
C LEU A 169 16.78 12.33 -9.84
N ILE A 170 15.63 12.39 -9.15
CA ILE A 170 14.50 13.27 -9.53
C ILE A 170 14.82 14.74 -9.27
N GLU A 171 15.59 15.06 -8.22
CA GLU A 171 16.03 16.44 -7.93
C GLU A 171 17.12 16.94 -8.89
N SER A 172 17.80 16.04 -9.60
CA SER A 172 18.85 16.36 -10.58
C SER A 172 18.36 16.44 -12.03
N GLU A 173 17.07 16.19 -12.26
CA GLU A 173 16.34 16.44 -13.52
C GLU A 173 15.65 17.81 -13.47
#